data_AF-A0ABD2ZUM1-F1
#
_entry.id   AF-A0ABD2ZUM1-F1
#
_cell.length_a   1.000
_cell.length_b   1.000
_cell.length_c   1.000
_cell.angle_alpha   90.00
_cell.angle_beta   90.00
_cell.angle_gamma   90.00
#
_symmetry.space_group_name_H-M   'P 1'
#
loop_
_entity.id
_entity.type
_entity.pdbx_description
1 polymer ?
#
loop_
_entity_poly.entity_id
_entity_poly.type
_entity_poly.pdbx_seq_one_letter_code
_entity_poly.pdbx_strand_id
1 'polypeptide(L)'
;MYMVLITLFAYWQRVVMMYFKWRKHRILSKEEKRVKRMQCLFRLVSRSDAACISQFCMERQNFTIVFEMVRDVGGLRDTRNMILEEIIVMFVFVLAQHKKNRTVTYKFLRSGETISCHFNQCLLAVLRLHLCYLRFLC
;
A
#
# COMPACT_ATOMS: atom_id res chain seq x y z
N MET A 1 -2.27 30.47 -33.34
CA MET A 1 -2.81 29.19 -33.84
C MET A 1 -1.93 27.99 -33.46
N TYR A 2 -0.63 27.99 -33.76
CA TYR A 2 0.28 26.86 -33.40
C TYR A 2 0.32 26.52 -31.91
N MET A 3 0.32 27.51 -31.02
CA MET A 3 0.33 27.27 -29.57
C MET A 3 -0.91 26.49 -29.08
N VAL A 4 -2.07 26.68 -29.71
CA VAL A 4 -3.31 25.95 -29.37
C VAL A 4 -3.24 24.51 -29.88
N LEU A 5 -2.65 24.28 -31.05
CA LEU A 5 -2.46 22.93 -31.60
C LEU A 5 -1.47 22.11 -30.74
N ILE A 6 -0.40 22.75 -30.26
CA ILE A 6 0.59 22.09 -29.38
C ILE A 6 -0.06 21.67 -28.05
N THR A 7 -0.90 22.52 -27.45
CA THR A 7 -1.56 22.18 -26.17
C THR A 7 -2.60 21.08 -26.32
N LEU A 8 -3.36 21.08 -27.42
CA LEU A 8 -4.32 20.01 -27.75
C LEU A 8 -3.61 18.67 -27.98
N PHE A 9 -2.50 18.67 -28.72
CA PHE A 9 -1.70 17.46 -28.93
C PHE A 9 -1.09 16.94 -27.62
N ALA A 10 -0.51 17.83 -26.80
CA ALA A 10 0.03 17.46 -25.48
C ALA A 10 -1.06 16.91 -24.54
N TYR A 11 -2.27 17.47 -24.58
CA TYR A 11 -3.42 16.96 -23.85
C TYR A 11 -3.82 15.57 -24.32
N TRP A 12 -3.92 15.35 -25.64
CA TRP A 12 -4.25 14.06 -26.22
C TRP A 12 -3.20 12.99 -25.86
N GLN A 13 -1.91 13.33 -25.94
CA GLN A 13 -0.82 12.45 -25.49
C GLN A 13 -0.95 12.08 -24.01
N ARG A 14 -1.33 13.02 -23.12
CA ARG A 14 -1.60 12.70 -21.71
C ARG A 14 -2.78 11.74 -21.56
N VAL A 15 -3.88 11.95 -22.29
CA VAL A 15 -5.06 11.08 -22.25
C VAL A 15 -4.71 9.68 -22.75
N VAL A 16 -3.99 9.58 -23.87
CA VAL A 16 -3.52 8.32 -24.44
C VAL A 16 -2.55 7.61 -23.48
N MET A 17 -1.59 8.31 -22.90
CA MET A 17 -0.71 7.75 -21.88
C MET A 17 -1.49 7.27 -20.65
N MET A 18 -2.49 8.02 -20.18
CA MET A 18 -3.37 7.59 -19.09
C MET A 18 -4.15 6.32 -19.48
N TYR A 19 -4.70 6.27 -20.68
CA TYR A 19 -5.43 5.12 -21.20
C TYR A 19 -4.53 3.88 -21.31
N PHE A 20 -3.35 4.00 -21.91
CA PHE A 20 -2.39 2.91 -22.02
C PHE A 20 -1.90 2.44 -20.64
N LYS A 21 -1.62 3.37 -19.73
CA LYS A 21 -1.25 3.04 -18.34
C LYS A 21 -2.36 2.28 -17.63
N TRP A 22 -3.62 2.68 -17.83
CA TRP A 22 -4.79 2.00 -17.28
C TRP A 22 -5.04 0.63 -17.93
N ARG A 23 -4.89 0.51 -19.26
CA ARG A 23 -5.02 -0.74 -20.01
C ARG A 23 -3.93 -1.75 -19.63
N LYS A 24 -2.67 -1.29 -19.53
CA LYS A 24 -1.54 -2.11 -19.07
C LYS A 24 -1.71 -2.59 -17.63
N HIS A 25 -2.38 -1.81 -16.77
CA HIS A 25 -2.71 -2.24 -15.41
C HIS A 25 -3.71 -3.41 -15.40
N ARG A 26 -4.73 -3.38 -16.28
CA ARG A 26 -5.72 -4.48 -16.38
C ARG A 26 -5.17 -5.75 -17.04
N ILE A 27 -4.32 -5.63 -18.06
CA ILE A 27 -3.81 -6.76 -18.86
C ILE A 27 -2.65 -7.51 -18.18
N LEU A 28 -2.09 -6.96 -17.10
CA LEU A 28 -0.92 -7.55 -16.45
C LEU A 28 -1.18 -8.97 -15.91
N SER A 29 -0.31 -9.92 -16.24
CA SER A 29 -0.39 -11.31 -15.78
C SER A 29 -0.27 -11.42 -14.25
N LYS A 30 -0.74 -12.52 -13.68
CA LYS A 30 -0.72 -12.77 -12.22
C LYS A 30 0.70 -12.77 -11.67
N GLU A 31 1.65 -13.36 -12.40
CA GLU A 31 3.08 -13.40 -12.09
C GLU A 31 3.73 -12.02 -12.17
N GLU A 32 3.46 -11.25 -13.22
CA GLU A 32 3.96 -9.88 -13.33
C GLU A 32 3.41 -8.97 -12.22
N LYS A 33 2.14 -9.16 -11.82
CA LYS A 33 1.57 -8.48 -10.65
C LYS A 33 2.32 -8.86 -9.38
N ARG A 34 2.69 -10.13 -9.18
CA ARG A 34 3.50 -10.59 -8.02
C ARG A 34 4.86 -9.91 -7.98
N VAL A 35 5.60 -9.92 -9.09
CA VAL A 35 6.91 -9.29 -9.20
C VAL A 35 6.84 -7.79 -8.91
N LYS A 36 5.86 -7.07 -9.49
CA LYS A 36 5.70 -5.64 -9.23
C LYS A 36 5.34 -5.33 -7.78
N ARG A 37 4.54 -6.17 -7.11
CA ARG A 37 4.21 -5.99 -5.70
C ARG A 37 5.44 -6.19 -4.82
N MET A 38 6.23 -7.22 -5.10
CA MET A 38 7.50 -7.45 -4.40
C MET A 38 8.47 -6.27 -4.59
N GLN A 39 8.60 -5.76 -5.82
CA GLN A 39 9.40 -4.56 -6.10
C GLN A 39 8.87 -3.30 -5.40
N CYS A 40 7.55 -3.17 -5.28
CA CYS A 40 6.91 -2.07 -4.56
C CYS A 40 7.24 -2.15 -3.06
N LEU A 41 7.06 -3.33 -2.46
CA LEU A 41 7.44 -3.63 -1.08
C LEU A 41 8.91 -3.33 -0.81
N PHE A 42 9.81 -3.87 -1.63
CA PHE A 42 11.25 -3.61 -1.52
C PHE A 42 11.56 -2.12 -1.63
N ARG A 43 10.92 -1.40 -2.56
CA ARG A 43 11.11 0.06 -2.71
C ARG A 43 10.57 0.85 -1.52
N LEU A 44 9.53 0.35 -0.86
CA LEU A 44 8.93 0.98 0.31
C LEU A 44 9.76 0.76 1.56
N VAL A 45 10.29 -0.45 1.75
CA VAL A 45 11.00 -0.85 2.98
C VAL A 45 12.52 -0.65 2.89
N SER A 46 13.13 -0.83 1.71
CA SER A 46 14.60 -0.89 1.56
C SER A 46 15.27 0.34 0.94
N ARG A 47 14.54 1.39 0.56
CA ARG A 47 15.12 2.48 -0.27
C ARG A 47 15.95 3.51 0.52
N SER A 48 15.52 3.87 1.74
CA SER A 48 16.29 4.60 2.76
C SER A 48 15.39 4.91 3.97
N ASP A 49 15.96 5.16 5.15
CA ASP A 49 15.18 5.52 6.35
C ASP A 49 14.41 6.84 6.16
N ALA A 50 14.98 7.81 5.43
CA ALA A 50 14.28 9.05 5.05
C ALA A 50 13.09 8.81 4.09
N ALA A 51 13.20 7.82 3.18
CA ALA A 51 12.11 7.42 2.31
C ALA A 51 11.02 6.63 3.06
N CYS A 52 11.40 5.92 4.12
CA CYS A 52 10.47 5.22 5.01
C CYS A 52 9.69 6.23 5.87
N ILE A 53 10.39 7.17 6.51
CA ILE A 53 9.78 8.26 7.30
C ILE A 53 8.87 9.12 6.42
N SER A 54 9.27 9.49 5.21
CA SER A 54 8.42 10.30 4.32
C SER A 54 7.22 9.55 3.72
N GLN A 55 7.26 8.21 3.63
CA GLN A 55 6.15 7.41 3.09
C GLN A 55 5.23 6.79 4.15
N PHE A 56 5.75 6.53 5.34
CA PHE A 56 5.05 5.82 6.43
C PHE A 56 4.96 6.63 7.73
N CYS A 57 5.64 7.76 7.82
CA CYS A 57 5.80 8.54 9.07
C CYS A 57 6.38 7.71 10.24
N MET A 58 6.97 6.54 9.96
CA MET A 58 7.53 5.64 10.96
C MET A 58 8.98 5.30 10.61
N GLU A 59 9.83 5.29 11.63
CA GLU A 59 11.18 4.75 11.53
C GLU A 59 11.14 3.22 11.32
N ARG A 60 12.15 2.68 10.63
CA ARG A 60 12.21 1.25 10.28
C ARG A 60 12.12 0.33 11.50
N GLN A 61 12.68 0.74 12.63
CA GLN A 61 12.60 -0.01 13.89
C GLN A 61 11.17 -0.11 14.40
N ASN A 62 10.43 1.01 14.39
CA ASN A 62 9.03 1.03 14.81
C ASN A 62 8.16 0.15 13.91
N PHE A 63 8.46 0.11 12.60
CA PHE A 63 7.77 -0.80 11.68
C PHE A 63 7.98 -2.27 12.06
N THR A 64 9.20 -2.69 12.40
CA THR A 64 9.48 -4.06 12.85
C THR A 64 8.72 -4.40 14.14
N ILE A 65 8.68 -3.48 15.10
CA ILE A 65 7.96 -3.68 16.36
C ILE A 65 6.46 -3.84 16.10
N VAL A 66 5.86 -2.97 15.27
CA VAL A 66 4.44 -3.09 14.89
C VAL A 66 4.19 -4.40 14.15
N PHE A 67 5.11 -4.82 13.28
CA PHE A 67 5.03 -6.09 12.57
C PHE A 67 4.97 -7.28 13.52
N GLU A 68 5.88 -7.36 14.48
CA GLU A 68 5.93 -8.42 15.49
C GLU A 68 4.68 -8.40 16.38
N MET A 69 4.27 -7.23 16.87
CA MET A 69 3.07 -7.09 17.69
C MET A 69 1.79 -7.55 16.98
N VAL A 70 1.62 -7.15 15.71
CA VAL A 70 0.44 -7.53 14.91
C VAL A 70 0.45 -9.03 14.58
N ARG A 71 1.63 -9.63 14.39
CA ARG A 71 1.76 -11.07 14.17
C ARG A 71 1.46 -11.88 15.43
N ASP A 72 2.11 -11.53 16.53
CA ASP A 72 2.18 -12.39 17.71
C ASP A 72 0.99 -12.16 18.65
N VAL A 73 0.57 -10.91 18.86
CA VAL A 73 -0.57 -10.55 19.73
C VAL A 73 -1.84 -10.31 18.90
N GLY A 74 -1.70 -9.64 17.75
CA GLY A 74 -2.81 -9.36 16.85
C GLY A 74 -3.34 -10.61 16.11
N GLY A 75 -2.52 -11.65 15.99
CA GLY A 75 -2.86 -12.93 15.37
C GLY A 75 -3.02 -12.84 13.84
N LEU A 76 -2.54 -11.78 13.20
CA LEU A 76 -2.53 -11.72 11.73
C LEU A 76 -1.48 -12.67 11.17
N ARG A 77 -1.86 -13.36 10.10
CA ARG A 77 -0.99 -14.30 9.38
C ARG A 77 -1.04 -14.04 7.89
N ASP A 78 -0.06 -14.58 7.19
CA ASP A 78 -0.06 -14.62 5.74
C ASP A 78 -1.36 -15.23 5.21
N THR A 79 -1.92 -14.60 4.17
CA THR A 79 -3.06 -15.13 3.43
C THR A 79 -2.55 -15.80 2.15
N ARG A 80 -3.32 -16.76 1.60
CA ARG A 80 -2.99 -17.44 0.33
C ARG A 80 -2.56 -16.49 -0.81
N ASN A 81 -3.08 -15.27 -0.80
CA ASN A 81 -2.88 -14.29 -1.85
C ASN A 81 -2.04 -13.08 -1.42
N MET A 82 -1.66 -12.93 -0.16
CA MET A 82 -1.02 -11.71 0.37
C MET A 82 -0.18 -12.03 1.61
N ILE A 83 1.08 -11.61 1.60
CA ILE A 83 1.99 -11.77 2.74
C ILE A 83 1.72 -10.71 3.80
N LEU A 84 2.00 -11.01 5.06
CA LEU A 84 1.76 -10.16 6.22
C LEU A 84 2.49 -8.83 6.10
N GLU A 85 3.71 -8.84 5.57
CA GLU A 85 4.47 -7.61 5.29
C GLU A 85 3.72 -6.73 4.27
N GLU A 86 3.15 -7.31 3.21
CA GLU A 86 2.36 -6.58 2.20
C GLU A 86 1.12 -5.93 2.85
N ILE A 87 0.46 -6.66 3.74
CA ILE A 87 -0.73 -6.20 4.46
C ILE A 87 -0.39 -5.02 5.40
N ILE A 88 0.66 -5.15 6.22
CA ILE A 88 1.05 -4.13 7.19
C ILE A 88 1.61 -2.90 6.50
N VAL A 89 2.47 -3.08 5.48
CA VAL A 89 2.96 -1.97 4.66
C VAL A 89 1.80 -1.23 4.00
N MET A 90 0.80 -1.94 3.48
CA MET A 90 -0.38 -1.31 2.89
C MET A 90 -1.18 -0.53 3.94
N PHE A 91 -1.39 -1.10 5.13
CA PHE A 91 -2.09 -0.43 6.23
C PHE A 91 -1.41 0.88 6.64
N VAL A 92 -0.10 0.85 6.94
CA VAL A 92 0.65 2.04 7.32
C VAL A 92 0.71 3.05 6.17
N PHE A 93 0.84 2.59 4.91
CA PHE A 93 0.80 3.48 3.75
C PHE A 93 -0.53 4.24 3.63
N VAL A 94 -1.66 3.56 3.86
CA VAL A 94 -2.99 4.18 3.82
C VAL A 94 -3.12 5.25 4.91
N LEU A 95 -2.65 4.95 6.13
CA LEU A 95 -2.67 5.89 7.25
C LEU A 95 -1.77 7.11 7.00
N ALA A 96 -0.53 6.89 6.58
CA ALA A 96 0.46 7.96 6.46
C ALA A 96 0.18 8.93 5.29
N GLN A 97 -0.37 8.42 4.18
CA GLN A 97 -0.46 9.21 2.95
C GLN A 97 -1.81 9.93 2.75
N HIS A 98 -2.85 9.61 3.56
CA HIS A 98 -4.22 10.13 3.41
C HIS A 98 -4.70 10.20 1.95
N LYS A 99 -4.28 9.27 1.09
CA LYS A 99 -4.64 9.26 -0.33
C LYS A 99 -5.95 8.51 -0.54
N LYS A 100 -6.70 8.93 -1.56
CA LYS A 100 -7.91 8.23 -2.02
C LYS A 100 -7.59 6.76 -2.34
N ASN A 101 -8.51 5.85 -1.99
CA ASN A 101 -8.36 4.40 -2.13
C ASN A 101 -7.90 3.98 -3.55
N ARG A 102 -8.34 4.70 -4.59
CA ARG A 102 -7.92 4.52 -6.00
C ARG A 102 -6.39 4.61 -6.22
N THR A 103 -5.69 5.47 -5.49
CA THR A 103 -4.23 5.60 -5.58
C THR A 103 -3.53 4.40 -4.97
N VAL A 104 -4.08 3.87 -3.87
CA VAL A 104 -3.58 2.68 -3.18
C VAL A 104 -3.79 1.43 -4.04
N THR A 105 -4.98 1.28 -4.63
CA THR A 105 -5.30 0.26 -5.65
C THR A 105 -4.28 0.25 -6.78
N TYR A 106 -3.92 1.43 -7.30
CA TYR A 106 -2.94 1.54 -8.37
C TYR A 106 -1.53 1.09 -7.92
N LYS A 107 -1.11 1.48 -6.71
CA LYS A 107 0.24 1.23 -6.20
C LYS A 107 0.47 -0.23 -5.77
N PHE A 108 -0.52 -0.85 -5.13
CA PHE A 108 -0.44 -2.25 -4.65
C PHE A 108 -1.00 -3.27 -5.64
N LEU A 109 -1.61 -2.84 -6.76
CA LEU A 109 -2.23 -3.72 -7.75
C LEU A 109 -3.31 -4.65 -7.14
N ARG A 110 -4.00 -4.18 -6.10
CA ARG A 110 -5.10 -4.86 -5.40
C ARG A 110 -6.40 -4.12 -5.64
N SER A 111 -7.54 -4.83 -5.62
CA SER A 111 -8.84 -4.17 -5.68
C SER A 111 -9.08 -3.32 -4.42
N GLY A 112 -9.91 -2.29 -4.54
CA GLY A 112 -10.29 -1.47 -3.39
C GLY A 112 -10.94 -2.29 -2.27
N GLU A 113 -11.72 -3.31 -2.62
CA GLU A 113 -12.33 -4.25 -1.68
C GLU A 113 -11.27 -5.06 -0.91
N THR A 114 -10.26 -5.60 -1.60
CA THR A 114 -9.14 -6.31 -0.94
C THR A 114 -8.38 -5.38 0.00
N ILE A 115 -8.16 -4.13 -0.41
CA ILE A 115 -7.50 -3.12 0.44
C ILE A 115 -8.32 -2.86 1.69
N SER A 116 -9.62 -2.59 1.56
CA SER A 116 -10.51 -2.31 2.70
C SER A 116 -10.65 -3.51 3.63
N CYS A 117 -10.72 -4.73 3.09
CA CYS A 117 -10.81 -5.96 3.88
C CYS A 117 -9.57 -6.15 4.77
N HIS A 118 -8.38 -6.08 4.18
CA HIS A 118 -7.13 -6.23 4.93
C HIS A 118 -6.86 -5.04 5.86
N PHE A 119 -7.29 -3.82 5.47
CA PHE A 119 -7.23 -2.66 6.35
C PHE A 119 -8.05 -2.87 7.62
N ASN A 120 -9.28 -3.37 7.48
CA ASN A 120 -10.14 -3.67 8.62
C ASN A 120 -9.60 -4.81 9.49
N GLN A 121 -8.98 -5.83 8.89
CA GLN A 121 -8.31 -6.91 9.64
C GLN A 121 -7.14 -6.37 10.47
N CYS A 122 -6.29 -5.52 9.89
CA CYS A 122 -5.22 -4.85 10.63
C CYS A 122 -5.76 -3.98 11.75
N LEU A 123 -6.80 -3.19 11.46
CA LEU A 123 -7.42 -2.31 12.46
C LEU A 123 -7.93 -3.13 13.67
N LEU A 124 -8.60 -4.26 13.42
CA LEU A 124 -9.08 -5.13 14.48
C LEU A 124 -7.94 -5.68 15.35
N ALA A 125 -6.83 -6.07 14.74
CA ALA A 125 -5.66 -6.54 15.48
C ALA A 125 -5.00 -5.44 16.31
N VAL A 126 -4.88 -4.24 15.78
CA VAL A 126 -4.37 -3.08 16.52
C VAL A 126 -5.29 -2.72 17.69
N LEU A 127 -6.61 -2.79 17.50
CA LEU A 127 -7.58 -2.58 18.58
C LEU A 127 -7.47 -3.66 19.67
N ARG A 128 -7.26 -4.92 19.29
CA ARG A 128 -7.00 -6.02 20.24
C ARG A 128 -5.74 -5.80 21.06
N LEU A 129 -4.67 -5.36 20.40
CA LEU A 129 -3.42 -4.95 21.07
C LEU A 129 -3.71 -3.88 22.12
N HIS A 130 -4.38 -2.78 21.73
CA HIS A 130 -4.72 -1.68 22.63
C HIS A 130 -5.56 -2.13 23.84
N LEU A 131 -6.56 -2.99 23.62
CA LEU A 131 -7.37 -3.56 24.70
C LEU A 131 -6.56 -4.47 25.63
N CYS A 132 -5.61 -5.24 25.09
CA CYS A 132 -4.73 -6.07 25.88
C CYS A 132 -3.86 -5.21 26.81
N TYR A 133 -3.22 -4.16 26.27
CA TYR A 133 -2.41 -3.23 27.06
C TYR A 133 -3.22 -2.53 28.17
N LEU A 134 -4.44 -2.08 27.87
CA LEU A 134 -5.31 -1.47 28.88
C LEU A 134 -5.75 -2.47 29.96
N ARG A 135 -5.97 -3.73 29.60
CA ARG A 135 -6.37 -4.78 30.54
C ARG A 135 -5.25 -5.21 31.49
N PHE A 136 -3.99 -5.03 31.12
CA PHE A 136 -2.85 -5.29 32.01
C PHE A 136 -2.54 -4.12 32.96
N LEU A 137 -3.14 -2.94 32.76
CA LEU A 137 -2.90 -1.75 33.59
C LEU A 137 -3.99 -1.52 34.67
N CYS A 138 -5.07 -2.30 34.67
CA CYS A 138 -6.10 -2.34 35.71
C CYS A 138 -6.06 -3.67 36.46
#